data_AF-A0A0R0E253-F1
#
_entry.id   AF-A0A0R0E253-F1
#
_cell.length_a   1.000
_cell.length_b   1.000
_cell.length_c   1.000
_cell.angle_alpha   90.00
_cell.angle_beta   90.00
_cell.angle_gamma   90.00
#
_symmetry.space_group_name_H-M   'P 1'
#
loop_
_entity.id
_entity.type
_entity.pdbx_description
1 polymer ?
#
loop_
_entity_poly.entity_id
_entity_poly.type
_entity_poly.pdbx_seq_one_letter_code
_entity_poly.pdbx_strand_id
1 'polypeptide(L)'
;MKITPLLFALALLPASAFAEEHCKFSQPQALELDLAGVKAVVFEVNSHDLRLQAGPGAKGALSGRACASSQDLLGQLSLGQHKSGDKLTVTLERKQPGLNFNLGSTYAWLDIAGTLPDTLLVQLKVGSGDATLGGARAMSADVGSGDVKARDIGGLASVAVGSGDVELDNVGTLHLLSVGSGDVQARGVRGEAKVGSIGSGDLQLRDVQGAVSIDSIGSGDVELDGVQGAVTLGTLGSGDLDVRGAASLSVRRRGSGSIDHRDVRGSVDLPKKH
;
A
#
# COMPACT_ATOMS: atom_id res chain seq x y z
N MET A 1 9.31 -70.58 16.30
CA MET A 1 8.57 -69.97 17.43
C MET A 1 9.44 -68.84 17.95
N LYS A 2 9.14 -67.54 17.81
CA LYS A 2 7.87 -66.82 17.71
C LYS A 2 8.03 -65.64 16.73
N ILE A 3 7.05 -65.43 15.87
CA ILE A 3 6.94 -64.28 14.96
C ILE A 3 6.03 -63.27 15.67
N THR A 4 6.52 -62.06 15.93
CA THR A 4 5.75 -60.95 16.48
C THR A 4 5.34 -60.03 15.33
N PRO A 5 4.04 -59.84 15.05
CA PRO A 5 3.59 -58.87 14.06
C PRO A 5 3.41 -57.52 14.78
N LEU A 6 4.21 -56.52 14.41
CA LEU A 6 3.97 -55.14 14.84
C LEU A 6 3.09 -54.46 13.78
N LEU A 7 1.82 -54.27 14.13
CA LEU A 7 0.88 -53.44 13.38
C LEU A 7 1.48 -52.04 13.20
N PHE A 8 1.76 -51.65 11.95
CA PHE A 8 2.03 -50.26 11.60
C PHE A 8 0.69 -49.56 11.38
N ALA A 9 0.28 -48.74 12.35
CA ALA A 9 -0.91 -47.90 12.26
C ALA A 9 -0.68 -46.74 11.29
N LEU A 10 -1.67 -46.56 10.42
CA LEU A 10 -1.81 -45.55 9.38
C LEU A 10 -1.94 -44.15 9.98
N ALA A 11 -1.02 -43.23 9.67
CA ALA A 11 -1.18 -41.80 9.91
C ALA A 11 -1.43 -41.10 8.57
N LEU A 12 -2.71 -40.98 8.20
CA LEU A 12 -3.18 -40.08 7.15
C LEU A 12 -3.00 -38.64 7.66
N LEU A 13 -1.96 -37.96 7.17
CA LEU A 13 -1.81 -36.53 7.35
C LEU A 13 -2.90 -35.81 6.55
N PRO A 14 -3.57 -34.79 7.12
CA PRO A 14 -4.53 -33.99 6.38
C PRO A 14 -3.77 -33.19 5.31
N ALA A 15 -4.13 -33.40 4.05
CA ALA A 15 -3.70 -32.54 2.96
C ALA A 15 -4.27 -31.14 3.22
N SER A 16 -3.42 -30.24 3.70
CA SER A 16 -3.72 -28.80 3.71
C SER A 16 -3.92 -28.39 2.25
N ALA A 17 -5.17 -28.18 1.87
CA ALA A 17 -5.56 -27.60 0.60
C ALA A 17 -5.09 -26.14 0.58
N PHE A 18 -3.85 -25.92 0.13
CA PHE A 18 -3.48 -24.61 -0.38
C PHE A 18 -4.24 -24.41 -1.69
N ALA A 19 -4.91 -23.29 -1.83
CA ALA A 19 -5.42 -22.82 -3.10
C ALA A 19 -4.22 -22.68 -4.05
N GLU A 20 -3.97 -23.72 -4.84
CA GLU A 20 -2.85 -23.77 -5.78
C GLU A 20 -3.25 -22.93 -6.99
N GLU A 21 -3.00 -21.63 -6.92
CA GLU A 21 -2.85 -20.82 -8.13
C GLU A 21 -1.90 -21.58 -9.06
N HIS A 22 -2.41 -21.99 -10.22
CA HIS A 22 -1.73 -22.91 -11.12
C HIS A 22 -0.45 -22.28 -11.67
N CYS A 23 0.66 -22.48 -10.96
CA CYS A 23 1.98 -22.02 -11.33
C CYS A 23 2.75 -23.15 -12.02
N LYS A 24 2.89 -23.06 -13.35
CA LYS A 24 3.47 -24.15 -14.16
C LYS A 24 4.95 -24.39 -13.86
N PHE A 25 5.71 -23.31 -13.65
CA PHE A 25 7.11 -23.37 -13.22
C PHE A 25 7.29 -22.45 -12.02
N SER A 26 7.83 -23.01 -10.93
CA SER A 26 8.01 -22.32 -9.64
C SER A 26 9.45 -22.48 -9.17
N GLN A 27 10.03 -21.41 -8.63
CA GLN A 27 11.36 -21.43 -7.99
C GLN A 27 11.32 -20.65 -6.68
N PRO A 28 11.78 -21.23 -5.56
CA PRO A 28 11.88 -20.50 -4.30
C PRO A 28 12.90 -19.36 -4.42
N GLN A 29 12.55 -18.23 -3.83
CA GLN A 29 13.38 -17.04 -3.74
C GLN A 29 13.63 -16.72 -2.27
N ALA A 30 14.85 -16.37 -1.92
CA ALA A 30 15.22 -15.93 -0.58
C ALA A 30 16.34 -14.90 -0.66
N LEU A 31 16.25 -13.86 0.15
CA LEU A 31 17.23 -12.78 0.22
C LEU A 31 17.34 -12.25 1.64
N GLU A 32 18.53 -12.31 2.21
CA GLU A 32 18.86 -11.59 3.45
C GLU A 32 19.25 -10.15 3.13
N LEU A 33 18.66 -9.21 3.86
CA LEU A 33 18.85 -7.78 3.60
C LEU A 33 20.07 -7.24 4.34
N ASP A 34 20.96 -6.54 3.63
CA ASP A 34 22.08 -5.83 4.26
C ASP A 34 21.61 -4.52 4.88
N LEU A 35 21.11 -4.62 6.12
CA LEU A 35 20.58 -3.49 6.88
C LEU A 35 21.64 -2.73 7.71
N ALA A 36 22.93 -3.08 7.61
CA ALA A 36 23.96 -2.47 8.45
C ALA A 36 24.09 -0.96 8.16
N GLY A 37 23.73 -0.10 9.10
CA GLY A 37 23.76 1.36 8.92
C GLY A 37 22.66 1.92 8.00
N VAL A 38 21.70 1.09 7.60
CA VAL A 38 20.56 1.50 6.78
C VAL A 38 19.50 2.16 7.66
N LYS A 39 18.92 3.26 7.17
CA LYS A 39 17.80 3.96 7.80
C LYS A 39 16.51 3.86 6.98
N ALA A 40 16.64 3.67 5.67
CA ALA A 40 15.52 3.57 4.75
C ALA A 40 15.69 2.40 3.78
N VAL A 41 14.61 1.66 3.56
CA VAL A 41 14.55 0.59 2.57
C VAL A 41 13.51 0.95 1.52
N VAL A 42 13.91 0.96 0.25
CA VAL A 42 13.04 1.17 -0.90
C VAL A 42 12.75 -0.18 -1.52
N PHE A 43 11.48 -0.52 -1.69
CA PHE A 43 11.04 -1.71 -2.40
C PHE A 43 10.46 -1.32 -3.75
N GLU A 44 11.15 -1.71 -4.83
CA GLU A 44 10.65 -1.60 -6.19
C GLU A 44 9.90 -2.89 -6.54
N VAL A 45 8.59 -2.82 -6.38
CA VAL A 45 7.66 -3.96 -6.50
C VAL A 45 7.31 -4.22 -7.96
N ASN A 46 7.25 -3.18 -8.80
CA ASN A 46 6.89 -3.29 -10.22
C ASN A 46 5.54 -4.01 -10.41
N SER A 47 5.51 -5.14 -11.12
CA SER A 47 4.31 -5.95 -11.42
C SER A 47 4.27 -7.23 -10.59
N HIS A 48 4.72 -7.16 -9.33
CA HIS A 48 4.90 -8.30 -8.44
C HIS A 48 4.23 -8.06 -7.10
N ASP A 49 4.17 -9.09 -6.26
CA ASP A 49 3.51 -9.00 -4.97
C ASP A 49 4.52 -9.01 -3.83
N LEU A 50 4.29 -8.11 -2.88
CA LEU A 50 5.16 -7.93 -1.73
C LEU A 50 4.35 -7.87 -0.43
N ARG A 51 4.73 -8.68 0.56
CA ARG A 51 4.16 -8.64 1.91
C ARG A 51 5.24 -8.41 2.96
N LEU A 52 5.14 -7.31 3.69
CA LEU A 52 6.13 -6.93 4.68
C LEU A 52 5.51 -6.78 6.05
N GLN A 53 6.18 -7.35 7.06
CA GLN A 53 5.87 -7.11 8.45
C GLN A 53 7.09 -6.52 9.15
N ALA A 54 6.98 -5.27 9.55
CA ALA A 54 7.94 -4.64 10.44
C ALA A 54 7.65 -4.99 11.90
N GLY A 55 8.70 -5.15 12.70
CA GLY A 55 8.57 -5.46 14.12
C GLY A 55 9.86 -5.25 14.91
N PRO A 56 9.75 -5.16 16.25
CA PRO A 56 10.89 -4.92 17.11
C PRO A 56 11.85 -6.11 17.08
N GLY A 57 13.13 -5.85 16.80
CA GLY A 57 14.17 -6.89 16.75
C GLY A 57 14.04 -7.88 15.58
N ALA A 58 13.11 -7.65 14.64
CA ALA A 58 12.98 -8.49 13.45
C ALA A 58 14.23 -8.35 12.57
N LYS A 59 14.67 -9.48 12.00
CA LYS A 59 15.74 -9.47 10.99
C LYS A 59 15.18 -9.09 9.63
N GLY A 60 15.99 -8.39 8.84
CA GLY A 60 15.69 -8.10 7.44
C GLY A 60 15.84 -9.34 6.57
N ALA A 61 14.75 -10.00 6.22
CA ALA A 61 14.77 -11.18 5.37
C ALA A 61 13.52 -11.24 4.50
N LEU A 62 13.73 -11.61 3.24
CA LEU A 62 12.68 -11.82 2.25
C LEU A 62 12.71 -13.28 1.79
N SER A 63 11.55 -13.85 1.55
CA SER A 63 11.38 -15.20 1.04
C SER A 63 10.08 -15.30 0.26
N GLY A 64 10.02 -16.23 -0.69
CA GLY A 64 8.82 -16.40 -1.49
C GLY A 64 9.06 -17.28 -2.69
N ARG A 65 8.32 -17.03 -3.75
CA ARG A 65 8.40 -17.81 -4.99
C ARG A 65 8.37 -16.92 -6.22
N ALA A 66 9.18 -17.29 -7.21
CA ALA A 66 9.02 -16.88 -8.58
C ALA A 66 8.10 -17.87 -9.29
N CYS A 67 7.17 -17.37 -10.07
CA CYS A 67 6.20 -18.18 -10.81
C CYS A 67 6.09 -17.72 -12.24
N ALA A 68 6.15 -18.66 -13.19
CA ALA A 68 6.11 -18.35 -14.61
C ALA A 68 5.49 -19.46 -15.47
N SER A 69 5.05 -19.07 -16.67
CA SER A 69 4.48 -19.99 -17.67
C SER A 69 5.54 -20.78 -18.46
N SER A 70 6.83 -20.41 -18.38
CA SER A 70 7.96 -21.11 -18.99
C SER A 70 9.23 -21.04 -18.13
N GLN A 71 10.15 -21.99 -18.32
CA GLN A 71 11.46 -22.00 -17.64
C GLN A 71 12.30 -20.76 -17.97
N ASP A 72 12.24 -20.27 -19.21
CA ASP A 72 12.98 -19.07 -19.65
C ASP A 72 12.50 -17.81 -18.94
N LEU A 73 11.18 -17.69 -18.73
CA LEU A 73 10.59 -16.59 -17.98
C LEU A 73 10.92 -16.69 -16.49
N LEU A 74 10.96 -17.91 -15.94
CA LEU A 74 11.34 -18.14 -14.55
C LEU A 74 12.79 -17.69 -14.29
N GLY A 75 13.71 -18.03 -15.19
CA GLY A 75 15.13 -17.63 -15.07
C GLY A 75 15.38 -16.12 -15.18
N GLN A 76 14.38 -15.34 -15.60
CA GLN A 76 14.44 -13.88 -15.65
C GLN A 76 14.01 -13.22 -14.33
N LEU A 77 13.32 -13.95 -13.45
CA LEU A 77 12.82 -13.41 -12.19
C LEU A 77 13.90 -13.52 -11.11
N SER A 78 14.26 -12.39 -10.51
CA SER A 78 15.25 -12.36 -9.43
C SER A 78 14.96 -11.29 -8.39
N LEU A 79 15.38 -11.54 -7.15
CA LEU A 79 15.47 -10.54 -6.11
C LEU A 79 16.84 -9.87 -6.14
N GLY A 80 16.87 -8.56 -6.37
CA GLY A 80 18.06 -7.73 -6.30
C GLY A 80 18.07 -6.86 -5.06
N GLN A 81 19.26 -6.52 -4.56
CA GLN A 81 19.43 -5.41 -3.63
C GLN A 81 20.64 -4.57 -4.00
N HIS A 82 20.52 -3.26 -3.78
CA HIS A 82 21.58 -2.29 -3.99
C HIS A 82 21.60 -1.29 -2.83
N LYS A 83 22.74 -1.18 -2.16
CA LYS A 83 22.93 -0.26 -1.05
C LYS A 83 23.68 0.99 -1.50
N SER A 84 23.12 2.15 -1.18
CA SER A 84 23.72 3.46 -1.45
C SER A 84 23.62 4.31 -0.19
N GLY A 85 24.74 4.46 0.52
CA GLY A 85 24.78 5.18 1.80
C GLY A 85 23.91 4.52 2.87
N ASP A 86 22.96 5.27 3.41
CA ASP A 86 21.98 4.82 4.41
C ASP A 86 20.66 4.30 3.82
N LYS A 87 20.61 4.14 2.49
CA LYS A 87 19.45 3.61 1.75
C LYS A 87 19.76 2.25 1.13
N LEU A 88 18.88 1.28 1.37
CA LEU A 88 18.88 -0.01 0.67
C LEU A 88 17.72 -0.04 -0.33
N THR A 89 17.99 -0.22 -1.61
CA THR A 89 16.96 -0.51 -2.61
C THR A 89 16.88 -2.01 -2.82
N VAL A 90 15.69 -2.59 -2.71
CA VAL A 90 15.37 -3.96 -3.05
C VAL A 90 14.47 -3.94 -4.27
N THR A 91 14.86 -4.64 -5.32
CA THR A 91 14.13 -4.65 -6.59
C THR A 91 13.64 -6.07 -6.87
N LEU A 92 12.33 -6.22 -7.09
CA LEU A 92 11.74 -7.43 -7.64
C LEU A 92 11.90 -7.32 -9.16
N GLU A 93 12.93 -7.97 -9.69
CA GLU A 93 13.39 -7.82 -11.07
C GLU A 93 12.80 -8.90 -11.97
N ARG A 94 12.41 -8.48 -13.16
CA ARG A 94 12.35 -9.34 -14.35
C ARG A 94 13.40 -8.86 -15.34
N LYS A 95 14.55 -9.54 -15.40
CA LYS A 95 15.62 -9.26 -16.37
C LYS A 95 15.08 -9.48 -17.77
N GLN A 96 14.95 -8.41 -18.56
CA GLN A 96 14.49 -8.52 -19.94
C GLN A 96 15.65 -8.83 -20.88
N PRO A 97 15.73 -10.02 -21.51
CA PRO A 97 16.25 -10.10 -22.86
C PRO A 97 15.16 -9.60 -23.83
N GLY A 98 15.57 -8.99 -24.94
CA GLY A 98 14.72 -8.20 -25.85
C GLY A 98 13.40 -8.83 -26.30
N LEU A 99 12.54 -7.95 -26.82
CA LEU A 99 11.18 -8.17 -27.33
C LEU A 99 11.01 -9.51 -28.11
N ASN A 100 10.65 -10.57 -27.39
CA ASN A 100 10.10 -11.79 -27.99
C ASN A 100 8.58 -11.78 -27.80
N PHE A 101 7.87 -11.40 -28.86
CA PHE A 101 6.42 -11.48 -28.94
C PHE A 101 5.99 -12.95 -29.07
N ASN A 102 5.50 -13.55 -27.99
CA ASN A 102 4.83 -14.86 -28.03
C ASN A 102 3.32 -14.68 -27.84
N LEU A 103 2.53 -15.25 -28.76
CA LEU A 103 1.06 -15.20 -28.83
C LEU A 103 0.40 -16.23 -27.89
N GLY A 104 0.85 -16.29 -26.63
CA GLY A 104 0.29 -17.15 -25.59
C GLY A 104 0.06 -16.39 -24.27
N SER A 105 -0.67 -16.99 -23.34
CA SER A 105 -0.86 -16.47 -21.98
C SER A 105 0.45 -16.54 -21.18
N THR A 106 1.36 -15.63 -21.48
CA THR A 106 2.64 -15.53 -20.77
C THR A 106 2.44 -14.79 -19.46
N TYR A 107 2.81 -15.43 -18.36
CA TYR A 107 2.83 -14.82 -17.04
C TYR A 107 4.18 -15.07 -16.38
N ALA A 108 4.65 -14.09 -15.62
CA ALA A 108 5.88 -14.15 -14.85
C ALA A 108 5.76 -13.15 -13.69
N TRP A 109 5.67 -13.64 -12.47
CA TRP A 109 5.51 -12.82 -11.27
C TRP A 109 6.32 -13.36 -10.09
N LEU A 110 6.60 -12.48 -9.16
CA LEU A 110 7.25 -12.78 -7.89
C LEU A 110 6.20 -12.56 -6.79
N ASP A 111 6.08 -13.52 -5.88
CA ASP A 111 5.30 -13.38 -4.64
C ASP A 111 6.29 -13.50 -3.48
N ILE A 112 6.54 -12.38 -2.82
CA ILE A 112 7.60 -12.23 -1.84
C ILE A 112 7.01 -11.75 -0.52
N ALA A 113 7.36 -12.43 0.55
CA ALA A 113 7.02 -12.05 1.92
C ALA A 113 8.30 -11.84 2.74
N GLY A 114 8.27 -10.95 3.71
CA GLY A 114 9.44 -10.70 4.53
C GLY A 114 9.20 -9.89 5.79
N THR A 115 10.27 -9.79 6.59
CA THR A 115 10.27 -9.02 7.83
C THR A 115 11.37 -7.96 7.83
N LEU A 116 11.13 -6.89 8.58
CA LEU A 116 12.04 -5.75 8.72
C LEU A 116 12.04 -5.24 10.16
N PRO A 117 13.13 -4.64 10.64
CA PRO A 117 13.09 -3.83 11.86
C PRO A 117 12.08 -2.68 11.72
N ASP A 118 11.25 -2.48 12.74
CA ASP A 118 10.31 -1.35 12.83
C ASP A 118 10.96 0.03 12.89
N THR A 119 12.25 0.10 13.21
CA THR A 119 13.02 1.35 13.24
C THR A 119 13.28 1.96 11.87
N LEU A 120 13.09 1.21 10.79
CA LEU A 120 13.39 1.64 9.42
C LEU A 120 12.24 2.43 8.79
N LEU A 121 12.59 3.34 7.88
CA LEU A 121 11.64 3.94 6.96
C LEU A 121 11.44 3.00 5.77
N VAL A 122 10.19 2.73 5.42
CA VAL A 122 9.87 1.84 4.28
C VAL A 122 9.29 2.68 3.15
N GLN A 123 9.93 2.66 1.97
CA GLN A 123 9.36 3.22 0.75
C GLN A 123 8.90 2.09 -0.16
N LEU A 124 7.67 2.13 -0.62
CA LEU A 124 7.10 1.19 -1.58
C LEU A 124 6.95 1.92 -2.93
N LYS A 125 7.49 1.33 -3.99
CA LYS A 125 7.26 1.76 -5.37
C LYS A 125 6.53 0.65 -6.09
N VAL A 126 5.22 0.84 -6.25
CA VAL A 126 4.31 -0.19 -6.74
C VAL A 126 3.88 0.19 -8.15
N GLY A 127 4.14 -0.70 -9.10
CA GLY A 127 3.77 -0.50 -10.50
C GLY A 127 2.35 -0.99 -10.74
N SER A 128 2.19 -2.29 -10.98
CA SER A 128 0.91 -2.95 -11.28
C SER A 128 0.67 -4.22 -10.46
N GLY A 129 1.58 -4.57 -9.55
CA GLY A 129 1.35 -5.63 -8.55
C GLY A 129 1.00 -5.01 -7.20
N ASP A 130 0.97 -5.83 -6.15
CA ASP A 130 0.42 -5.39 -4.87
C ASP A 130 1.46 -5.35 -3.75
N ALA A 131 1.28 -4.43 -2.80
CA ALA A 131 2.12 -4.37 -1.61
C ALA A 131 1.31 -4.30 -0.32
N THR A 132 1.71 -5.11 0.66
CA THR A 132 1.19 -5.02 2.03
C THR A 132 2.31 -4.68 3.01
N LEU A 133 2.04 -3.79 3.95
CA LEU A 133 3.01 -3.37 4.97
C LEU A 133 2.34 -3.25 6.35
N GLY A 134 2.88 -3.95 7.35
CA GLY A 134 2.42 -3.86 8.73
C GLY A 134 3.51 -3.34 9.68
N GLY A 135 3.14 -2.51 10.66
CA GLY A 135 3.95 -2.26 11.86
C GLY A 135 5.19 -1.36 11.69
N ALA A 136 5.32 -0.66 10.56
CA ALA A 136 6.48 0.19 10.29
C ALA A 136 6.41 1.50 11.07
N ARG A 137 7.55 2.09 11.45
CA ARG A 137 7.59 3.41 12.09
C ARG A 137 7.05 4.51 11.18
N ALA A 138 7.39 4.49 9.90
CA ALA A 138 6.89 5.43 8.91
C ALA A 138 7.06 4.82 7.52
N MET A 139 6.23 5.28 6.59
CA MET A 139 6.22 4.79 5.22
C MET A 139 6.07 5.89 4.18
N SER A 140 6.59 5.61 2.99
CA SER A 140 6.26 6.32 1.76
C SER A 140 5.73 5.31 0.73
N ALA A 141 4.73 5.64 -0.06
CA ALA A 141 4.25 4.79 -1.15
C ALA A 141 4.00 5.59 -2.43
N ASP A 142 4.62 5.16 -3.52
CA ASP A 142 4.38 5.64 -4.88
C ASP A 142 3.65 4.52 -5.62
N VAL A 143 2.36 4.70 -5.90
CA VAL A 143 1.46 3.66 -6.41
C VAL A 143 1.01 4.01 -7.83
N GLY A 144 1.32 3.13 -8.77
CA GLY A 144 0.91 3.21 -10.17
C GLY A 144 -0.54 2.77 -10.34
N SER A 145 -0.73 1.50 -10.73
CA SER A 145 -2.02 0.88 -11.03
C SER A 145 -2.30 -0.39 -10.22
N GLY A 146 -1.40 -0.79 -9.33
CA GLY A 146 -1.63 -1.87 -8.37
C GLY A 146 -2.00 -1.33 -7.00
N ASP A 147 -2.13 -2.21 -6.01
CA ASP A 147 -2.73 -1.84 -4.73
C ASP A 147 -1.73 -1.80 -3.56
N VAL A 148 -1.99 -0.91 -2.59
CA VAL A 148 -1.22 -0.87 -1.34
C VAL A 148 -2.14 -0.99 -0.13
N LYS A 149 -1.83 -1.94 0.75
CA LYS A 149 -2.47 -2.06 2.06
C LYS A 149 -1.45 -1.86 3.16
N ALA A 150 -1.62 -0.82 3.97
CA ALA A 150 -0.73 -0.57 5.09
C ALA A 150 -1.48 -0.46 6.41
N ARG A 151 -0.94 -1.10 7.45
CA ARG A 151 -1.54 -1.12 8.78
C ARG A 151 -0.53 -0.84 9.88
N ASP A 152 -1.00 -0.22 10.96
CA ASP A 152 -0.22 0.00 12.18
C ASP A 152 1.06 0.80 11.92
N ILE A 153 0.95 1.90 11.18
CA ILE A 153 2.08 2.77 10.87
C ILE A 153 2.28 3.76 12.03
N GLY A 154 3.39 3.61 12.76
CA GLY A 154 3.61 4.35 14.01
C GLY A 154 3.55 5.87 13.86
N GLY A 155 4.08 6.39 12.75
CA GLY A 155 4.23 7.81 12.44
C GLY A 155 3.65 8.19 11.08
N LEU A 156 4.46 8.87 10.25
CA LEU A 156 4.02 9.41 8.97
C LEU A 156 3.80 8.30 7.93
N ALA A 157 2.63 8.31 7.29
CA ALA A 157 2.37 7.66 6.02
C ALA A 157 2.28 8.73 4.91
N SER A 158 3.20 8.69 3.95
CA SER A 158 3.24 9.61 2.81
C SER A 158 2.90 8.85 1.53
N VAL A 159 1.87 9.23 0.78
CA VAL A 159 1.37 8.41 -0.34
C VAL A 159 1.08 9.26 -1.57
N ALA A 160 1.47 8.77 -2.74
CA ALA A 160 1.06 9.27 -4.05
C ALA A 160 0.43 8.13 -4.86
N VAL A 161 -0.75 8.37 -5.41
CA VAL A 161 -1.55 7.36 -6.12
C VAL A 161 -1.86 7.82 -7.54
N GLY A 162 -1.57 6.96 -8.51
CA GLY A 162 -1.95 7.10 -9.91
C GLY A 162 -3.38 6.63 -10.15
N SER A 163 -3.55 5.34 -10.41
CA SER A 163 -4.82 4.70 -10.80
C SER A 163 -5.12 3.40 -10.03
N GLY A 164 -4.25 2.98 -9.12
CA GLY A 164 -4.53 1.85 -8.22
C GLY A 164 -5.09 2.31 -6.87
N ASP A 165 -5.30 1.38 -5.95
CA ASP A 165 -5.99 1.68 -4.69
C ASP A 165 -5.07 1.62 -3.48
N VAL A 166 -5.37 2.45 -2.47
CA VAL A 166 -4.62 2.45 -1.21
C VAL A 166 -5.55 2.36 0.00
N GLU A 167 -5.31 1.35 0.83
CA GLU A 167 -5.98 1.12 2.10
C GLU A 167 -5.00 1.34 3.26
N LEU A 168 -5.29 2.31 4.14
CA LEU A 168 -4.49 2.62 5.32
C LEU A 168 -5.32 2.41 6.59
N ASP A 169 -4.79 1.65 7.53
CA ASP A 169 -5.41 1.43 8.85
C ASP A 169 -4.44 1.78 9.97
N ASN A 170 -4.90 2.57 10.94
CA ASN A 170 -4.16 2.97 12.14
C ASN A 170 -2.78 3.59 11.83
N VAL A 171 -2.79 4.83 11.31
CA VAL A 171 -1.57 5.57 10.98
C VAL A 171 -1.36 6.75 11.93
N GLY A 172 -0.10 7.15 12.15
CA GLY A 172 0.24 8.29 13.00
C GLY A 172 -0.24 9.61 12.41
N THR A 173 0.35 10.03 11.29
CA THR A 173 -0.09 11.20 10.50
C THR A 173 -0.17 10.81 9.04
N LEU A 174 -1.07 11.42 8.29
CA LEU A 174 -1.26 11.12 6.88
C LEU A 174 -0.85 12.30 5.99
N HIS A 175 -0.08 12.02 4.95
CA HIS A 175 0.23 12.98 3.89
C HIS A 175 -0.02 12.33 2.52
N LEU A 176 -1.17 12.63 1.91
CA LEU A 176 -1.48 12.26 0.54
C LEU A 176 -1.00 13.36 -0.39
N LEU A 177 0.05 13.10 -1.17
CA LEU A 177 0.61 14.09 -2.10
C LEU A 177 -0.37 14.34 -3.26
N SER A 178 -0.86 13.26 -3.85
CA SER A 178 -1.81 13.30 -4.96
C SER A 178 -2.58 12.00 -5.06
N VAL A 179 -3.85 12.11 -5.42
CA VAL A 179 -4.71 10.99 -5.81
C VAL A 179 -5.15 11.25 -7.25
N GLY A 180 -4.77 10.39 -8.19
CA GLY A 180 -5.10 10.53 -9.59
C GLY A 180 -6.53 10.10 -9.88
N SER A 181 -6.67 8.88 -10.40
CA SER A 181 -7.94 8.24 -10.77
C SER A 181 -8.26 6.98 -9.95
N GLY A 182 -7.37 6.57 -9.05
CA GLY A 182 -7.62 5.46 -8.12
C GLY A 182 -8.08 5.97 -6.76
N ASP A 183 -8.38 5.04 -5.86
CA ASP A 183 -9.07 5.38 -4.61
C ASP A 183 -8.16 5.27 -3.38
N VAL A 184 -8.42 6.13 -2.40
CA VAL A 184 -7.72 6.07 -1.11
C VAL A 184 -8.73 5.97 0.02
N GLN A 185 -8.58 4.94 0.85
CA GLN A 185 -9.31 4.77 2.08
C GLN A 185 -8.33 4.77 3.25
N ALA A 186 -8.53 5.68 4.21
CA ALA A 186 -7.77 5.68 5.45
C ALA A 186 -8.71 5.69 6.67
N ARG A 187 -8.42 4.83 7.64
CA ARG A 187 -9.13 4.73 8.91
C ARG A 187 -8.17 4.88 10.08
N GLY A 188 -8.58 5.60 11.12
CA GLY A 188 -7.84 5.68 12.38
C GLY A 188 -6.55 6.49 12.25
N VAL A 189 -6.65 7.71 11.72
CA VAL A 189 -5.51 8.64 11.64
C VAL A 189 -5.34 9.33 12.99
N ARG A 190 -4.25 9.00 13.72
CA ARG A 190 -4.00 9.50 15.09
C ARG A 190 -3.59 10.97 15.17
N GLY A 191 -3.31 11.60 14.04
CA GLY A 191 -2.84 12.98 13.96
C GLY A 191 -3.53 13.73 12.82
N GLU A 192 -2.83 14.69 12.24
CA GLU A 192 -3.34 15.44 11.08
C GLU A 192 -3.28 14.62 9.79
N ALA A 193 -4.20 14.94 8.87
CA ALA A 193 -4.18 14.49 7.49
C ALA A 193 -4.01 15.69 6.56
N LYS A 194 -2.99 15.64 5.71
CA LYS A 194 -2.73 16.63 4.64
C LYS A 194 -2.93 15.94 3.30
N VAL A 195 -3.70 16.57 2.43
CA VAL A 195 -4.02 16.08 1.10
C VAL A 195 -3.74 17.18 0.10
N GLY A 196 -2.90 16.89 -0.90
CA GLY A 196 -2.62 17.83 -1.98
C GLY A 196 -3.79 17.88 -2.98
N SER A 197 -3.59 17.28 -4.15
CA SER A 197 -4.60 17.29 -5.21
C SER A 197 -5.27 15.94 -5.38
N ILE A 198 -6.59 15.94 -5.43
CA ILE A 198 -7.41 14.80 -5.85
C ILE A 198 -7.91 15.09 -7.26
N GLY A 199 -7.66 14.17 -8.19
CA GLY A 199 -8.06 14.25 -9.58
C GLY A 199 -9.50 13.79 -9.75
N SER A 200 -9.66 12.58 -10.26
CA SER A 200 -10.96 11.94 -10.56
C SER A 200 -11.26 10.71 -9.71
N GLY A 201 -10.30 10.24 -8.91
CA GLY A 201 -10.51 9.16 -7.95
C GLY A 201 -11.03 9.68 -6.61
N ASP A 202 -11.38 8.76 -5.73
CA ASP A 202 -12.09 9.07 -4.50
C ASP A 202 -11.20 9.00 -3.25
N LEU A 203 -11.55 9.80 -2.24
CA LEU A 203 -10.90 9.79 -0.94
C LEU A 203 -11.91 9.58 0.18
N GLN A 204 -11.70 8.55 0.98
CA GLN A 204 -12.43 8.32 2.23
C GLN A 204 -11.48 8.40 3.42
N LEU A 205 -11.72 9.35 4.33
CA LEU A 205 -11.03 9.46 5.61
C LEU A 205 -12.00 9.23 6.76
N ARG A 206 -11.72 8.24 7.60
CA ARG A 206 -12.51 7.90 8.79
C ARG A 206 -11.69 8.00 10.06
N ASP A 207 -12.28 8.52 11.13
CA ASP A 207 -11.70 8.59 12.47
C ASP A 207 -10.33 9.33 12.51
N VAL A 208 -10.35 10.61 12.14
CA VAL A 208 -9.15 11.48 12.15
C VAL A 208 -9.09 12.28 13.45
N GLN A 209 -8.06 12.07 14.27
CA GLN A 209 -7.91 12.77 15.56
C GLN A 209 -7.42 14.22 15.42
N GLY A 210 -6.75 14.55 14.32
CA GLY A 210 -6.24 15.89 14.05
C GLY A 210 -7.11 16.69 13.08
N ALA A 211 -6.50 17.74 12.52
CA ALA A 211 -7.10 18.52 11.44
C ALA A 211 -6.91 17.82 10.08
N VAL A 212 -7.82 18.11 9.15
CA VAL A 212 -7.74 17.68 7.75
C VAL A 212 -7.58 18.91 6.87
N SER A 213 -6.52 18.96 6.07
CA SER A 213 -6.30 20.00 5.07
C SER A 213 -6.24 19.37 3.69
N ILE A 214 -7.07 19.86 2.76
CA ILE A 214 -7.13 19.43 1.37
C ILE A 214 -6.86 20.63 0.48
N ASP A 215 -5.87 20.55 -0.41
CA ASP A 215 -5.55 21.69 -1.28
C ASP A 215 -6.58 21.83 -2.41
N SER A 216 -6.87 20.74 -3.13
CA SER A 216 -7.87 20.76 -4.20
C SER A 216 -8.51 19.42 -4.48
N ILE A 217 -9.81 19.46 -4.79
CA ILE A 217 -10.59 18.35 -5.32
C ILE A 217 -10.98 18.70 -6.76
N GLY A 218 -10.65 17.83 -7.71
CA GLY A 218 -10.99 17.98 -9.12
C GLY A 218 -12.43 17.53 -9.38
N SER A 219 -12.56 16.31 -9.91
CA SER A 219 -13.83 15.70 -10.31
C SER A 219 -14.22 14.48 -9.48
N GLY A 220 -13.32 13.95 -8.66
CA GLY A 220 -13.62 12.85 -7.75
C GLY A 220 -14.24 13.33 -6.44
N ASP A 221 -14.63 12.36 -5.60
CA ASP A 221 -15.40 12.61 -4.40
C ASP A 221 -14.58 12.44 -3.12
N VAL A 222 -14.89 13.26 -2.12
CA VAL A 222 -14.24 13.19 -0.81
C VAL A 222 -15.26 13.01 0.29
N GLU A 223 -15.11 11.93 1.03
CA GLU A 223 -15.88 11.63 2.23
C GLU A 223 -15.00 11.71 3.47
N LEU A 224 -15.37 12.60 4.39
CA LEU A 224 -14.72 12.76 5.69
C LEU A 224 -15.71 12.38 6.80
N ASP A 225 -15.37 11.40 7.63
CA ASP A 225 -16.21 10.94 8.74
C ASP A 225 -15.42 10.93 10.06
N GLY A 226 -15.93 11.62 11.07
CA GLY A 226 -15.36 11.61 12.41
C GLY A 226 -14.03 12.36 12.54
N VAL A 227 -13.95 13.57 11.98
CA VAL A 227 -12.78 14.45 12.14
C VAL A 227 -12.86 15.22 13.46
N GLN A 228 -11.88 15.02 14.33
CA GLN A 228 -11.86 15.70 15.63
C GLN A 228 -11.37 17.14 15.54
N GLY A 229 -10.57 17.48 14.53
CA GLY A 229 -10.05 18.82 14.26
C GLY A 229 -10.84 19.60 13.20
N ALA A 230 -10.22 20.68 12.73
CA ALA A 230 -10.77 21.50 11.64
C ALA A 230 -10.58 20.82 10.29
N VAL A 231 -11.56 21.00 9.39
CA VAL A 231 -11.48 20.64 7.98
C VAL A 231 -11.31 21.91 7.15
N THR A 232 -10.26 21.97 6.34
CA THR A 232 -10.03 23.08 5.41
C THR A 232 -9.84 22.57 3.98
N LEU A 233 -10.64 23.08 3.05
CA LEU A 233 -10.51 22.81 1.61
C LEU A 233 -10.13 24.08 0.85
N GLY A 234 -9.07 24.02 0.06
CA GLY A 234 -8.62 25.10 -0.79
C GLY A 234 -9.53 25.32 -2.00
N THR A 235 -9.83 24.30 -2.80
CA THR A 235 -10.67 24.44 -4.00
C THR A 235 -11.43 23.16 -4.29
N LEU A 236 -12.75 23.28 -4.43
CA LEU A 236 -13.61 22.23 -4.99
C LEU A 236 -13.86 22.53 -6.47
N GLY A 237 -13.58 21.58 -7.35
CA GLY A 237 -13.86 21.63 -8.78
C GLY A 237 -15.31 21.25 -9.07
N SER A 238 -15.49 20.09 -9.69
CA SER A 238 -16.78 19.53 -10.10
C SER A 238 -17.21 18.29 -9.33
N GLY A 239 -16.31 17.67 -8.55
CA GLY A 239 -16.66 16.56 -7.66
C GLY A 239 -17.33 17.03 -6.37
N ASP A 240 -17.54 16.11 -5.44
CA ASP A 240 -18.31 16.36 -4.22
C ASP A 240 -17.45 16.27 -2.94
N LEU A 241 -17.86 17.02 -1.92
CA LEU A 241 -17.30 16.95 -0.57
C LEU A 241 -18.43 16.65 0.42
N ASP A 242 -18.40 15.49 1.07
CA ASP A 242 -19.23 15.15 2.21
C ASP A 242 -18.41 15.16 3.50
N VAL A 243 -18.83 15.97 4.48
CA VAL A 243 -18.20 16.06 5.80
C VAL A 243 -19.20 15.71 6.90
N ARG A 244 -18.96 14.60 7.58
CA ARG A 244 -19.76 14.12 8.71
C ARG A 244 -18.94 14.15 9.99
N GLY A 245 -19.23 15.09 10.87
CA GLY A 245 -18.51 15.26 12.14
C GLY A 245 -17.14 15.93 11.97
N ALA A 246 -17.09 17.24 12.24
CA ALA A 246 -15.86 18.03 12.24
C ALA A 246 -15.87 19.07 13.39
N ALA A 247 -14.70 19.58 13.80
CA ALA A 247 -14.67 20.73 14.71
C ALA A 247 -15.11 22.02 14.01
N SER A 248 -14.71 22.22 12.76
CA SER A 248 -15.11 23.33 11.91
C SER A 248 -14.88 22.97 10.45
N LEU A 249 -15.58 23.63 9.53
CA LEU A 249 -15.42 23.44 8.09
C LEU A 249 -15.17 24.80 7.43
N SER A 250 -14.11 24.91 6.62
CA SER A 250 -13.87 26.07 5.77
C SER A 250 -13.51 25.63 4.36
N VAL A 251 -14.23 26.18 3.38
CA VAL A 251 -13.98 25.94 1.95
C VAL A 251 -13.72 27.29 1.28
N ARG A 252 -12.54 27.45 0.67
CA ARG A 252 -12.15 28.74 0.06
C ARG A 252 -12.82 29.01 -1.28
N ARG A 253 -12.90 28.00 -2.15
CA ARG A 253 -13.45 28.13 -3.51
C ARG A 253 -14.24 26.88 -3.89
N ARG A 254 -15.35 27.08 -4.60
CA ARG A 254 -16.20 26.02 -5.15
C ARG A 254 -16.54 26.36 -6.59
N GLY A 255 -16.32 25.39 -7.48
CA GLY A 255 -16.78 25.39 -8.86
C GLY A 255 -18.24 24.93 -8.94
N SER A 256 -18.48 23.90 -9.74
CA SER A 256 -19.81 23.30 -9.94
C SER A 256 -20.13 22.16 -8.98
N GLY A 257 -19.14 21.66 -8.25
CA GLY A 257 -19.28 20.57 -7.28
C GLY A 257 -20.18 20.92 -6.10
N SER A 258 -20.63 19.90 -5.37
CA SER A 258 -21.49 20.04 -4.20
C SER A 258 -20.72 19.85 -2.88
N ILE A 259 -21.24 20.48 -1.83
CA ILE A 259 -20.67 20.37 -0.48
C ILE A 259 -21.84 20.04 0.43
N ASP A 260 -21.81 18.83 0.99
CA ASP A 260 -22.72 18.39 2.03
C ASP A 260 -21.96 18.29 3.34
N HIS A 261 -22.63 18.68 4.43
CA HIS A 261 -22.03 18.60 5.74
C HIS A 261 -23.07 18.34 6.83
N ARG A 262 -22.67 17.55 7.83
CA ARG A 262 -23.47 17.27 9.03
C ARG A 262 -22.58 17.22 10.26
N ASP A 263 -23.15 17.53 11.41
CA ASP A 263 -22.51 17.37 12.73
C ASP A 263 -21.20 18.16 12.88
N VAL A 264 -21.10 19.30 12.19
CA VAL A 264 -20.01 20.27 12.39
C VAL A 264 -20.28 21.04 13.68
N ARG A 265 -19.37 20.91 14.65
CA ARG A 265 -19.54 21.43 16.01
C ARG A 265 -19.32 22.94 16.12
N GLY A 266 -18.50 23.51 15.24
CA GLY A 266 -18.09 24.90 15.23
C GLY A 266 -18.51 25.64 13.96
N SER A 267 -17.67 26.57 13.50
CA SER A 267 -17.98 27.41 12.35
C SER A 267 -17.97 26.63 11.04
N VAL A 268 -18.90 27.00 10.15
CA VAL A 268 -18.97 26.57 8.76
C VAL A 268 -18.83 27.81 7.87
N ASP A 269 -17.75 27.86 7.08
CA ASP A 269 -17.45 28.94 6.13
C ASP A 269 -17.40 28.37 4.71
N LEU A 270 -18.43 28.66 3.91
CA LEU A 270 -18.61 28.15 2.55
C LEU A 270 -18.73 29.31 1.55
N PRO A 271 -18.21 29.15 0.33
CA PRO A 271 -18.31 30.17 -0.70
C PRO A 271 -19.77 30.31 -1.15
N LYS A 272 -20.24 31.55 -1.28
CA LYS A 272 -21.61 31.88 -1.68
C LYS A 272 -21.99 31.17 -2.98
N LYS A 273 -23.21 30.62 -3.05
CA LYS A 273 -23.82 30.18 -4.31
C LYS A 273 -24.03 31.45 -5.16
N HIS A 274 -23.39 31.51 -6.33
CA HIS A 274 -23.66 32.52 -7.35
C HIS A 274 -24.76 32.01 -8.26
#